data_AF-A0A7C5YDJ8-F1
#
_entry.id   AF-A0A7C5YDJ8-F1
#
_cell.length_a   1.000
_cell.length_b   1.000
_cell.length_c   1.000
_cell.angle_alpha   90.00
_cell.angle_beta   90.00
_cell.angle_gamma   90.00
#
_symmetry.space_group_name_H-M   'P 1'
#
loop_
_entity.id
_entity.type
_entity.pdbx_description
1 polymer ?
#
loop_
_entity_poly.entity_id
_entity_poly.type
_entity_poly.pdbx_seq_one_letter_code
_entity_poly.pdbx_strand_id
1 'polypeptide(L)'
;AYVLQGLIGLPVFAGWKGGIAALFGPTGGYIFGFVFAAFVVGWLLENGWSRRFSLTFAALLIGNATIYAFGLPWLAFFVGWDKVLPLGLLPFLPGDFVKLVMVASIVYGFASRD
;
A
#
# COMPACT_ATOMS: atom_id res chain seq x y z
N ALA A 1 4.88 -6.46 11.35
CA ALA A 1 6.20 -6.02 11.87
C ALA A 1 6.54 -4.58 11.50
N TYR A 2 6.50 -4.18 10.22
CA TYR A 2 6.93 -2.86 9.71
C TYR A 2 6.42 -1.64 10.50
N VAL A 3 5.10 -1.47 10.67
CA VAL A 3 4.55 -0.28 11.37
C VAL A 3 4.98 -0.23 12.84
N LEU A 4 5.00 -1.38 13.52
CA LEU A 4 5.45 -1.48 14.92
C LEU A 4 6.94 -1.10 15.06
N GLN A 5 7.78 -1.55 14.12
CA GLN A 5 9.20 -1.18 14.08
C GLN A 5 9.38 0.34 13.94
N GLY A 6 8.62 0.96 13.04
CA GLY A 6 8.62 2.42 12.91
C GLY A 6 8.11 3.12 14.18
N LEU A 7 7.05 2.62 14.81
CA LEU A 7 6.48 3.19 16.03
C LEU A 7 7.46 3.21 17.22
N ILE A 8 8.25 2.14 17.40
CA ILE A 8 9.27 2.07 18.47
C ILE A 8 10.54 2.89 18.15
N GLY A 9 10.56 3.64 17.06
CA GLY A 9 11.63 4.59 16.74
C GLY A 9 12.66 4.11 15.71
N LEU A 10 12.53 2.89 15.17
CA LEU A 10 13.46 2.44 14.14
C LEU A 10 13.26 3.24 12.85
N PRO A 11 14.35 3.64 12.15
CA PRO A 11 14.30 4.50 10.98
C PRO A 11 13.90 3.74 9.70
N VAL A 12 12.79 3.00 9.75
CA VAL A 12 12.31 2.12 8.67
C VAL A 12 11.33 2.82 7.70
N PHE A 13 10.76 3.97 8.09
CA PHE A 13 9.89 4.74 7.21
C PHE A 13 10.72 5.56 6.20
N ALA A 14 10.06 5.98 5.12
CA ALA A 14 10.68 6.73 4.05
C ALA A 14 11.45 7.97 4.56
N GLY A 15 12.67 8.16 4.03
CA GLY A 15 13.57 9.23 4.46
C GLY A 15 14.24 8.98 5.80
N TRP A 16 14.49 7.71 6.17
CA TRP A 16 15.11 7.31 7.44
C TRP A 16 14.33 7.81 8.67
N LYS A 17 13.00 7.87 8.55
CA LYS A 17 12.12 8.34 9.61
C LYS A 17 11.67 7.17 10.48
N GLY A 18 11.43 7.47 11.75
CA GLY A 18 10.86 6.57 12.73
C GLY A 18 10.11 7.36 13.80
N GLY A 19 9.56 6.64 14.76
CA GLY A 19 8.78 7.19 15.87
C GLY A 19 7.34 7.53 15.49
N ILE A 20 6.51 7.69 16.51
CA ILE A 20 5.08 7.98 16.34
C ILE A 20 4.82 9.31 15.60
N ALA A 21 5.73 10.27 15.72
CA ALA A 21 5.65 11.55 15.02
C ALA A 21 5.59 11.40 13.48
N ALA A 22 6.21 10.35 12.93
CA ALA A 22 6.16 10.08 11.50
C ALA A 22 4.75 9.72 11.00
N LEU A 23 3.87 9.20 11.87
CA LEU A 23 2.48 8.92 11.54
C LEU A 23 1.61 10.18 11.48
N PHE A 24 2.05 11.28 12.08
CA PHE A 24 1.32 12.56 12.07
C PHE A 24 1.74 13.48 10.92
N GLY A 25 2.67 13.04 10.06
CA GLY A 25 3.09 13.77 8.87
C GLY A 25 2.20 13.52 7.63
N PRO A 26 2.51 14.15 6.48
CA PRO A 26 1.70 14.05 5.26
C PRO A 26 1.54 12.62 4.70
N THR A 27 2.48 11.72 5.01
CA THR A 27 2.45 10.32 4.56
C THR A 27 1.76 9.38 5.54
N GLY A 28 1.31 9.88 6.70
CA GLY A 28 0.74 9.09 7.79
C GLY A 28 -0.45 8.23 7.36
N GLY A 29 -1.38 8.80 6.61
CA GLY A 29 -2.54 8.09 6.09
C GLY A 29 -2.19 6.90 5.20
N TYR A 30 -1.09 6.96 4.43
CA TYR A 30 -0.63 5.84 3.62
C TYR A 30 -0.07 4.70 4.50
N ILE A 31 0.66 5.05 5.57
CA ILE A 31 1.18 4.06 6.53
C ILE A 31 0.04 3.34 7.24
N PHE A 32 -1.02 4.07 7.61
CA PHE A 32 -2.23 3.48 8.15
C PHE A 32 -2.92 2.57 7.13
N GLY A 33 -3.06 3.05 5.88
CA GLY A 33 -3.59 2.29 4.76
C GLY A 33 -2.84 0.98 4.48
N PHE A 34 -1.53 0.91 4.71
CA PHE A 34 -0.76 -0.33 4.57
C PHE A 34 -1.24 -1.45 5.50
N VAL A 35 -1.70 -1.13 6.71
CA VAL A 35 -2.21 -2.14 7.66
C VAL A 35 -3.49 -2.78 7.11
N PHE A 36 -4.43 -1.95 6.64
CA PHE A 36 -5.69 -2.42 6.05
C PHE A 36 -5.47 -3.14 4.73
N ALA A 37 -4.59 -2.62 3.87
CA ALA A 37 -4.25 -3.27 2.60
C ALA A 37 -3.63 -4.65 2.82
N ALA A 38 -2.75 -4.82 3.80
CA ALA A 38 -2.17 -6.13 4.13
C ALA A 38 -3.25 -7.14 4.54
N PHE A 39 -4.22 -6.72 5.37
CA PHE A 39 -5.35 -7.56 5.77
C PHE A 39 -6.24 -7.92 4.56
N VAL A 40 -6.67 -6.93 3.77
CA VAL A 40 -7.57 -7.14 2.63
C VAL A 40 -6.95 -8.04 1.57
N VAL A 41 -5.68 -7.78 1.21
CA VAL A 41 -4.97 -8.60 0.22
C VAL A 41 -4.79 -10.03 0.74
N GLY A 42 -4.35 -10.19 2.00
CA GLY A 42 -4.18 -11.51 2.62
C GLY A 42 -5.47 -12.32 2.60
N TRP A 43 -6.56 -11.70 3.05
CA TRP A 43 -7.88 -12.33 3.05
C TRP A 43 -8.34 -12.73 1.65
N LEU A 44 -8.19 -11.88 0.63
CA LEU A 44 -8.56 -12.23 -0.75
C LEU A 44 -7.75 -13.41 -1.29
N LEU A 45 -6.44 -13.42 -1.05
CA LEU A 45 -5.57 -14.49 -1.53
C LEU A 45 -5.86 -15.83 -0.82
N GLU A 46 -6.13 -15.82 0.48
CA GLU A 46 -6.58 -17.00 1.25
C GLU A 46 -7.91 -17.56 0.72
N ASN A 47 -8.79 -16.70 0.22
CA ASN A 47 -10.05 -17.08 -0.43
C ASN A 47 -9.87 -17.51 -1.91
N GLY A 48 -8.65 -17.90 -2.30
CA GLY A 48 -8.37 -18.54 -3.59
C GLY A 48 -8.07 -17.57 -4.74
N TRP A 49 -7.93 -16.27 -4.49
CA TRP A 49 -7.57 -15.29 -5.53
C TRP A 49 -6.13 -15.45 -6.02
N SER A 50 -5.29 -16.21 -5.32
CA SER A 50 -3.94 -16.59 -5.76
C SER A 50 -3.90 -17.54 -6.96
N ARG A 51 -5.01 -18.26 -7.24
CA ARG A 51 -5.07 -19.33 -8.26
C ARG A 51 -5.07 -18.85 -9.71
N ARG A 52 -5.36 -17.57 -9.94
CA ARG A 52 -5.41 -16.97 -11.27
C ARG A 52 -4.70 -15.63 -11.23
N PHE A 53 -3.82 -15.40 -12.19
CA PHE A 53 -3.10 -14.13 -12.31
C PHE A 53 -4.05 -12.91 -12.26
N SER A 54 -5.18 -12.96 -12.96
CA SER A 54 -6.15 -11.86 -12.98
C SER A 54 -6.78 -11.58 -11.61
N LEU A 55 -7.09 -12.62 -10.84
CA LEU A 55 -7.62 -12.47 -9.48
C LEU A 55 -6.53 -11.97 -8.53
N THR A 56 -5.30 -12.48 -8.65
CA THR A 56 -4.18 -11.99 -7.85
C THR A 56 -3.91 -10.51 -8.11
N PHE A 57 -3.88 -10.12 -9.39
CA PHE A 57 -3.73 -8.72 -9.78
C PHE A 57 -4.88 -7.85 -9.26
N ALA A 58 -6.13 -8.33 -9.32
CA ALA A 58 -7.28 -7.63 -8.77
C ALA A 58 -7.18 -7.46 -7.25
N ALA A 59 -6.74 -8.49 -6.51
CA ALA A 59 -6.53 -8.39 -5.06
C ALA A 59 -5.49 -7.31 -4.73
N LEU A 60 -4.36 -7.30 -5.45
CA LEU A 60 -3.31 -6.29 -5.27
C LEU A 60 -3.79 -4.88 -5.63
N LEU A 61 -4.60 -4.74 -6.69
CA LEU A 61 -5.20 -3.46 -7.07
C LEU A 61 -6.15 -2.93 -5.98
N ILE A 62 -6.97 -3.80 -5.39
CA ILE A 62 -7.84 -3.46 -4.25
C ILE A 62 -6.98 -3.04 -3.04
N GLY A 63 -5.88 -3.76 -2.76
CA GLY A 63 -4.91 -3.37 -1.74
C GLY A 63 -4.36 -1.96 -2.00
N ASN A 64 -3.94 -1.67 -3.22
CA ASN A 64 -3.41 -0.36 -3.58
C ASN A 64 -4.46 0.76 -3.47
N ALA A 65 -5.69 0.49 -3.92
CA ALA A 65 -6.82 1.40 -3.75
C ALA A 65 -7.13 1.66 -2.28
N THR A 66 -7.02 0.63 -1.42
CA THR A 66 -7.18 0.76 0.04
C THR A 66 -6.13 1.72 0.60
N ILE A 67 -4.87 1.62 0.18
CA ILE A 67 -3.81 2.55 0.61
C ILE A 67 -4.18 3.98 0.24
N TYR A 68 -4.61 4.24 -1.00
CA TYR A 68 -5.01 5.58 -1.44
C TYR A 68 -6.27 6.08 -0.74
N ALA A 69 -7.21 5.21 -0.40
CA ALA A 69 -8.44 5.58 0.30
C ALA A 69 -8.16 6.19 1.68
N PHE A 70 -7.09 5.74 2.37
CA PHE A 70 -6.64 6.36 3.62
C PHE A 70 -5.62 7.49 3.38
N GLY A 71 -4.71 7.31 2.41
CA GLY A 71 -3.63 8.25 2.14
C GLY A 71 -4.07 9.59 1.58
N LEU A 72 -4.98 9.61 0.60
CA LEU A 72 -5.37 10.85 -0.08
C LEU A 72 -6.18 11.79 0.81
N PRO A 73 -7.24 11.35 1.52
CA PRO A 73 -7.95 12.25 2.43
C PRO A 73 -7.04 12.80 3.52
N TRP A 74 -6.11 11.98 4.02
CA TRP A 74 -5.09 12.41 4.98
C TRP A 74 -4.18 13.49 4.40
N LEU A 75 -3.61 13.25 3.22
CA LEU A 75 -2.73 14.19 2.55
C LEU A 75 -3.45 15.50 2.20
N ALA A 76 -4.73 15.44 1.85
CA ALA A 76 -5.54 16.62 1.53
C ALA A 76 -5.58 17.64 2.68
N PHE A 77 -5.49 17.21 3.95
CA PHE A 77 -5.38 18.13 5.10
C PHE A 77 -4.07 18.94 5.11
N PHE A 78 -3.02 18.48 4.42
CA PHE A 78 -1.71 19.15 4.35
C PHE A 78 -1.54 19.99 3.09
N VAL A 79 -2.05 19.53 1.95
CA VAL A 79 -1.77 20.14 0.64
C VAL A 79 -2.99 20.74 -0.06
N GLY A 80 -4.20 20.49 0.46
CA GLY A 80 -5.46 20.87 -0.18
C GLY A 80 -5.96 19.85 -1.22
N TRP A 81 -7.27 19.82 -1.44
CA TRP A 81 -7.92 18.91 -2.40
C TRP A 81 -7.56 19.20 -3.85
N ASP A 82 -7.15 20.44 -4.17
CA ASP A 82 -6.70 20.86 -5.49
C ASP A 82 -5.36 20.23 -5.89
N LYS A 83 -4.50 19.92 -4.91
CA LYS A 83 -3.14 19.39 -5.15
C LYS A 83 -2.96 17.93 -4.77
N VAL A 84 -3.95 17.30 -4.14
CA VAL A 84 -3.82 15.96 -3.57
C VAL A 84 -3.54 14.89 -4.63
N LEU A 85 -4.20 14.95 -5.79
CA LEU A 85 -3.98 13.97 -6.86
C LEU A 85 -2.62 14.13 -7.55
N PRO A 86 -2.19 15.33 -8.00
CA PRO A 86 -0.89 15.49 -8.64
C PRO A 86 0.29 15.22 -7.70
N LEU A 87 0.12 15.38 -6.39
CA LEU A 87 1.19 15.10 -5.42
C LEU A 87 1.12 13.70 -4.81
N GLY A 88 -0.08 13.15 -4.63
CA GLY A 88 -0.33 11.98 -3.79
C GLY A 88 -0.76 10.71 -4.52
N LEU A 89 -1.08 10.78 -5.82
CA LEU A 89 -1.54 9.62 -6.60
C LEU A 89 -0.86 9.53 -7.98
N LEU A 90 -0.98 10.58 -8.80
CA LEU A 90 -0.55 10.55 -10.19
C LEU A 90 0.93 10.13 -10.41
N PRO A 91 1.91 10.64 -9.64
CA PRO A 91 3.31 10.24 -9.85
C PRO A 91 3.59 8.80 -9.44
N PHE A 92 2.74 8.19 -8.61
CA PHE A 92 2.92 6.83 -8.10
C PHE A 92 2.30 5.77 -9.03
N LEU A 93 1.27 6.12 -9.81
CA LEU A 93 0.55 5.17 -10.68
C LEU A 93 1.44 4.33 -11.60
N PRO A 94 2.44 4.88 -12.32
CA PRO A 94 3.28 4.07 -13.20
C PRO A 94 4.10 3.05 -12.41
N GLY A 95 4.68 3.48 -11.29
CA GLY A 95 5.49 2.60 -10.42
C GLY A 95 4.63 1.53 -9.74
N ASP A 96 3.42 1.89 -9.32
CA ASP A 96 2.48 0.94 -8.75
C ASP A 96 2.07 -0.11 -9.77
N PHE A 97 1.71 0.30 -10.99
CA PHE A 97 1.32 -0.65 -12.03
C PHE A 97 2.41 -1.70 -12.27
N VAL A 98 3.67 -1.26 -12.40
CA VAL A 98 4.82 -2.17 -12.54
C VAL A 98 4.95 -3.11 -11.33
N LYS A 99 4.89 -2.57 -10.11
CA LYS A 99 4.96 -3.38 -8.87
C LYS A 99 3.83 -4.40 -8.79
N LEU A 100 2.60 -4.00 -9.11
CA LEU A 100 1.43 -4.88 -9.05
C LEU A 100 1.56 -6.04 -10.03
N VAL A 101 2.01 -5.79 -11.27
CA VAL A 101 2.26 -6.84 -12.26
C VAL A 101 3.36 -7.79 -11.80
N MET A 102 4.46 -7.26 -11.27
CA MET A 102 5.57 -8.06 -10.74
C MET A 102 5.12 -8.96 -9.59
N VAL A 103 4.45 -8.40 -8.58
CA VAL A 103 3.98 -9.17 -7.42
C VAL A 103 2.93 -10.20 -7.84
N ALA A 104 2.00 -9.86 -8.73
CA ALA A 104 1.03 -10.82 -9.24
C ALA A 104 1.71 -12.01 -9.94
N SER A 105 2.76 -11.75 -10.73
CA SER A 105 3.52 -12.79 -11.43
C SER A 105 4.23 -13.73 -10.43
N ILE A 106 4.83 -13.16 -9.39
CA ILE A 106 5.52 -13.92 -8.33
C ILE A 106 4.53 -14.78 -7.55
N VAL A 107 3.46 -14.18 -7.03
CA VAL A 107 2.45 -14.88 -6.22
C VAL A 107 1.78 -16.00 -7.02
N TYR A 108 1.37 -15.71 -8.25
CA TYR A 108 0.78 -16.72 -9.13
C TYR A 108 1.78 -17.85 -9.43
N GLY A 109 3.05 -17.52 -9.70
CA GLY A 109 4.10 -18.51 -9.98
C GLY A 109 4.40 -19.45 -8.80
N PHE A 110 4.20 -19.00 -7.56
CA PHE A 110 4.24 -19.87 -6.39
C PHE A 110 2.95 -20.69 -6.25
N ALA A 111 1.79 -20.06 -6.34
CA ALA A 111 0.50 -20.73 -6.18
C ALA A 111 0.18 -21.76 -7.28
N SER A 112 0.81 -21.66 -8.46
CA SER A 112 0.68 -22.66 -9.53
C SER A 112 1.50 -23.93 -9.30
N ARG A 113 2.37 -23.96 -8.28
CA ARG A 113 3.23 -25.11 -7.95
C ARG A 113 2.67 -26.01 -6.85
N ASP A 114 1.65 -25.52 -6.14
CA ASP A 114 0.89 -26.25 -5.11
C ASP A 114 -0.36 -26.92 -5.72
#